data_AF-A0A0G4J3S4-F1
#
_entry.id   AF-A0A0G4J3S4-F1
#
_cell.length_a   1.000
_cell.length_b   1.000
_cell.length_c   1.000
_cell.angle_alpha   90.00
_cell.angle_beta   90.00
_cell.angle_gamma   90.00
#
_symmetry.space_group_name_H-M   'P 1'
#
loop_
_entity.id
_entity.type
_entity.pdbx_description
1 polymer ?
#
loop_
_entity_poly.entity_id
_entity_poly.type
_entity_poly.pdbx_seq_one_letter_code
_entity_poly.pdbx_strand_id
1 'polypeptide(L)'
;MHPVSGSDPRSHPACADAIVALATCHKERSIAKFFGACNDFKAALDQCMRSEKKERRERNRREAREFDMNWHALRESMRQKDV
;
A
#
# COMPACT_ATOMS: atom_id res chain seq x y z
N MET A 1 -1.30 20.64 4.87
CA MET A 1 -1.87 19.28 5.03
C MET A 1 -2.96 19.06 3.99
N HIS A 2 -2.67 18.33 2.91
CA HIS A 2 -3.67 17.85 1.94
C HIS A 2 -4.25 16.51 2.43
N PRO A 3 -5.55 16.22 2.22
CA PRO A 3 -6.13 14.91 2.54
C PRO A 3 -5.50 13.83 1.67
N VAL A 4 -4.72 12.94 2.29
CA VAL A 4 -4.05 11.84 1.60
C VAL A 4 -5.12 10.91 1.04
N SER A 5 -5.30 10.90 -0.28
CA SER A 5 -6.30 10.07 -0.98
C SER A 5 -6.14 8.56 -0.78
N GLY A 6 -5.11 8.10 -0.05
CA GLY A 6 -4.82 6.70 0.23
C GLY A 6 -5.10 6.24 1.67
N SER A 7 -5.78 7.02 2.51
CA SER A 7 -6.01 6.64 3.93
C SER A 7 -7.36 5.97 4.19
N ASP A 8 -7.86 5.10 3.30
CA ASP A 8 -9.05 4.27 3.58
C ASP A 8 -8.62 3.05 4.42
N PRO A 9 -9.13 2.87 5.66
CA PRO A 9 -8.82 1.71 6.50
C PRO A 9 -9.13 0.37 5.83
N ARG A 10 -10.14 0.32 4.94
CA ARG A 10 -10.54 -0.91 4.24
C ARG A 10 -9.53 -1.32 3.18
N SER A 11 -8.82 -0.36 2.60
CA SER A 11 -7.77 -0.60 1.60
C SER A 11 -6.42 -0.96 2.24
N HIS A 12 -6.26 -0.67 3.53
CA HIS A 12 -5.02 -0.81 4.29
C HIS A 12 -5.28 -1.51 5.63
N PRO A 13 -5.73 -2.78 5.63
CA PRO A 13 -6.15 -3.48 6.84
C PRO A 13 -5.03 -3.58 7.89
N ALA A 14 -3.77 -3.72 7.44
CA ALA A 14 -2.61 -3.76 8.34
C ALA A 14 -2.30 -2.41 9.02
N CYS A 15 -2.79 -1.30 8.47
CA CYS A 15 -2.56 0.06 8.96
C CYS A 15 -3.83 0.75 9.44
N ALA A 16 -4.95 0.02 9.56
CA ALA A 16 -6.25 0.57 9.91
C ALA A 16 -6.21 1.36 11.22
N ASP A 17 -5.54 0.83 12.25
CA ASP A 17 -5.44 1.47 13.57
C ASP A 17 -4.69 2.81 13.50
N ALA A 18 -3.59 2.87 12.72
CA ALA A 18 -2.82 4.11 12.53
C ALA A 18 -3.61 5.17 11.74
N ILE A 19 -4.42 4.73 10.76
CA ILE A 19 -5.32 5.60 10.01
C ILE A 19 -6.39 6.18 10.94
N VAL A 20 -7.01 5.34 11.77
CA VAL A 20 -8.03 5.77 12.74
C VAL A 20 -7.44 6.74 13.76
N ALA A 21 -6.25 6.47 14.28
CA ALA A 21 -5.58 7.37 15.24
C ALA A 21 -5.33 8.77 14.64
N LEU A 22 -4.84 8.84 13.41
CA LEU A 22 -4.64 10.12 12.73
C LEU A 22 -5.97 10.83 12.43
N ALA A 23 -7.01 10.09 12.04
CA ALA A 23 -8.34 10.63 11.80
C ALA A 23 -8.96 11.22 13.08
N THR A 24 -8.80 10.54 14.22
CA THR A 24 -9.22 11.03 15.54
C THR A 24 -8.48 12.32 15.91
N CYS A 25 -7.15 12.37 15.74
CA CYS A 25 -6.37 13.59 16.01
C CYS A 25 -6.85 14.77 15.15
N HIS A 26 -7.11 14.54 13.86
CA HIS A 26 -7.64 15.59 12.97
C HIS A 26 -9.07 16.04 13.32
N LYS A 27 -9.89 15.15 13.88
CA LYS A 27 -11.27 15.45 14.32
C LYS A 27 -11.28 16.28 15.60
N GLU A 28 -10.43 15.95 16.57
CA GLU A 28 -10.33 16.66 17.85
C GLU A 28 -9.62 18.01 17.73
N ARG A 29 -8.63 18.10 16.84
CA ARG A 29 -7.72 19.25 16.74
C ARG A 29 -7.79 19.89 15.36
N SER A 30 -8.99 20.31 14.97
CA SER A 30 -9.30 20.84 13.63
C SER A 30 -8.44 22.03 13.20
N ILE A 31 -8.02 22.90 14.13
CA ILE A 31 -7.13 24.04 13.86
C ILE A 31 -5.65 23.66 14.13
N ALA A 32 -5.36 22.98 15.24
CA ALA A 32 -3.98 22.64 15.62
C ALA A 32 -3.33 21.59 14.70
N LYS A 33 -4.11 20.84 13.91
CA LYS A 33 -3.58 19.96 12.84
C LYS A 33 -2.74 20.72 11.80
N PHE A 34 -3.03 22.00 11.57
CA PHE A 34 -2.26 22.82 10.63
C PHE A 34 -0.93 23.32 11.21
N PHE A 35 -0.80 23.29 12.53
CA PHE A 35 0.43 23.63 13.27
C PHE A 35 1.29 22.40 13.61
N GLY A 36 0.93 21.21 13.13
CA GLY A 36 1.73 19.99 13.31
C GLY A 36 1.42 19.18 14.57
N ALA A 37 0.33 19.47 15.29
CA ALA A 37 -0.05 18.75 16.51
C ALA A 37 -0.36 17.25 16.30
N CYS A 38 -0.50 16.79 15.05
CA CYS A 38 -0.75 15.39 14.69
C CYS A 38 0.44 14.73 13.96
N ASN A 39 1.64 15.33 14.00
CA ASN A 39 2.80 14.82 13.26
C ASN A 39 3.25 13.43 13.72
N ASP A 40 3.14 13.11 15.01
CA ASP A 40 3.54 11.80 15.53
C ASP A 40 2.63 10.68 15.01
N PHE A 41 1.31 10.92 15.03
CA PHE A 41 0.32 10.00 14.43
C PHE A 41 0.54 9.84 12.93
N LYS A 42 0.91 10.94 12.25
CA LYS A 42 1.25 10.90 10.83
C LYS A 42 2.52 10.08 10.57
N ALA A 43 3.56 10.22 11.40
CA ALA A 43 4.80 9.48 11.26
C ALA A 43 4.57 7.97 11.45
N ALA A 44 3.76 7.58 12.44
CA ALA A 44 3.36 6.20 12.66
C ALA A 44 2.60 5.61 11.45
N LEU A 45 1.64 6.36 10.91
CA LEU A 45 0.91 5.95 9.70
C LEU A 45 1.84 5.80 8.49
N ASP A 46 2.72 6.76 8.26
CA ASP A 46 3.67 6.73 7.15
C ASP A 46 4.61 5.51 7.26
N GLN A 47 5.05 5.16 8.47
CA GLN A 47 5.89 3.98 8.70
C GLN A 47 5.15 2.69 8.36
N CYS A 48 3.90 2.55 8.83
CA CYS A 48 3.09 1.38 8.52
C CYS A 48 2.86 1.23 7.00
N MET A 49 2.42 2.32 6.35
CA MET A 49 2.15 2.30 4.91
C MET A 49 3.41 2.04 4.06
N ARG A 50 4.59 2.43 4.55
CA ARG A 50 5.86 2.12 3.87
C ARG A 50 6.15 0.61 3.91
N SER A 51 5.93 -0.03 5.05
CA SER A 51 6.09 -1.48 5.20
C SER A 51 5.11 -2.23 4.31
N GLU A 52 3.82 -1.89 4.37
CA GLU A 52 2.79 -2.53 3.55
C GLU A 52 3.06 -2.34 2.04
N LYS A 53 3.48 -1.15 1.61
CA LYS A 53 3.90 -0.91 0.21
C LYS A 53 5.11 -1.73 -0.18
N LYS A 54 6.03 -2.02 0.75
CA LYS A 54 7.21 -2.85 0.47
C LYS A 54 6.77 -4.30 0.22
N GLU A 55 5.96 -4.86 1.11
CA GLU A 55 5.43 -6.23 1.00
C GLU A 55 4.60 -6.41 -0.28
N ARG A 56 3.69 -5.47 -0.57
CA ARG A 56 2.89 -5.51 -1.80
C ARG A 56 3.77 -5.46 -3.06
N ARG A 57 4.82 -4.64 -3.07
CA ARG A 57 5.75 -4.58 -4.21
C ARG A 57 6.53 -5.87 -4.38
N GLU A 58 6.90 -6.52 -3.29
CA GLU A 58 7.59 -7.82 -3.34
C GLU A 58 6.68 -8.92 -3.87
N ARG A 59 5.44 -9.00 -3.37
CA ARG A 59 4.42 -9.94 -3.87
C ARG A 59 4.15 -9.74 -5.36
N ASN A 60 3.86 -8.51 -5.78
CA ASN A 60 3.59 -8.22 -7.19
C ASN A 60 4.80 -8.54 -8.08
N ARG A 61 6.03 -8.34 -7.60
CA ARG A 61 7.25 -8.69 -8.33
C ARG A 61 7.39 -10.21 -8.48
N ARG A 62 7.04 -10.98 -7.47
CA ARG A 62 7.05 -12.44 -7.52
C ARG A 62 6.01 -12.96 -8.50
N GLU A 63 4.76 -12.51 -8.36
CA GLU A 63 3.66 -12.88 -9.25
C GLU A 63 3.96 -12.53 -10.72
N ALA A 64 4.54 -11.35 -10.97
CA ALA A 64 4.94 -10.95 -12.32
C ALA A 64 6.02 -11.88 -12.91
N ARG A 65 6.99 -12.32 -12.11
CA ARG A 65 8.03 -13.27 -12.55
C ARG A 65 7.45 -14.66 -12.84
N GLU A 66 6.59 -15.16 -11.96
CA GLU A 66 5.91 -16.45 -12.14
C GLU A 66 5.02 -16.42 -13.40
N PHE A 67 4.27 -15.34 -13.60
CA PHE A 67 3.47 -15.14 -14.80
C PHE A 67 4.33 -15.11 -16.06
N ASP A 68 5.42 -14.32 -16.06
CA ASP A 68 6.34 -14.21 -17.19
C ASP A 68 6.95 -15.57 -17.57
N MET A 69 7.47 -16.32 -16.59
CA MET A 69 8.02 -17.65 -16.79
C MET A 69 6.98 -18.62 -17.38
N ASN A 70 5.78 -18.66 -16.79
CA ASN A 70 4.70 -19.52 -17.28
C ASN A 70 4.26 -19.12 -18.69
N TRP A 71 4.25 -17.82 -18.98
CA TRP A 71 3.82 -17.33 -20.28
C TRP A 71 4.84 -17.70 -21.37
N HIS A 72 6.13 -17.56 -21.08
CA HIS A 72 7.20 -18.01 -21.98
C HIS A 72 7.14 -19.52 -22.23
N ALA A 73 7.01 -20.34 -21.19
CA ALA A 73 6.91 -21.80 -21.32
C ALA A 73 5.69 -22.23 -22.15
N LEU A 74 4.52 -21.64 -21.88
CA LEU A 74 3.31 -21.90 -22.65
C LEU A 74 3.49 -21.52 -24.12
N ARG A 75 4.07 -20.34 -24.40
CA ARG A 75 4.36 -19.88 -25.77
C ARG A 75 5.28 -20.83 -26.53
N GLU A 76 6.31 -21.35 -25.89
CA GLU A 76 7.21 -22.34 -26.50
C GLU A 76 6.50 -23.66 -26.79
N SER A 77 5.68 -24.15 -25.86
CA SER A 77 4.89 -25.38 -26.06
C SER A 77 3.90 -25.26 -27.22
N MET A 78 3.32 -24.08 -27.43
CA MET A 78 2.44 -23.82 -28.58
C MET A 78 3.25 -23.91 -29.88
N ARG A 79 4.41 -23.26 -29.93
CA ARG A 79 5.31 -23.31 -31.10
C ARG A 79 5.73 -24.74 -31.48
N GLN A 80 5.97 -25.62 -30.51
CA GLN A 80 6.32 -27.03 -30.77
C GLN A 80 5.17 -27.88 -31.30
N LYS A 81 3.91 -27.51 -31.03
CA LYS A 81 2.73 -28.24 -31.53
C LYS A 81 2.35 -27.87 -32.96
N ASP A 82 2.82 -26.71 -33.42
CA ASP A 82 2.54 -26.19 -34.77
C ASP A 82 3.54 -26.68 -35.83
N VAL A 83 4.51 -27.55 -35.45
CA VAL A 83 5.51 -28.19 -36.32
C VAL A 83 5.20 -29.69 -36.44
#